data_AF-A0A1S1Z581-F1
#
_entry.id   AF-A0A1S1Z581-F1
#
_cell.length_a   1.000
_cell.length_b   1.000
_cell.length_c   1.000
_cell.angle_alpha   90.00
_cell.angle_beta   90.00
_cell.angle_gamma   90.00
#
_symmetry.space_group_name_H-M   'P 1'
#
loop_
_entity.id
_entity.type
_entity.pdbx_description
1 polymer ?
#
loop_
_entity_poly.entity_id
_entity_poly.type
_entity_poly.pdbx_seq_one_letter_code
_entity_poly.pdbx_strand_id
1 'polypeptide(L)'
;MKLKLVLLLISITLSHSLIGQESKEIQYDQIYLSISDESSDFYYPKLLERMFQLDTLLTDEEYHHLYYGYVFNESYDPYGETSQNDELEKLDNSEDEWTEEQMHRYISLANKSLVEFPIDLRLINMLAYCYKLNGQEEKCNQLSIIFHGFLRTIINSGDGVTSETAFHVISTS
;
A
#
# COMPACT_ATOMS: atom_id res chain seq x y z
N MET A 1 19.52 -34.89 35.75
CA MET A 1 19.50 -35.23 34.31
C MET A 1 18.18 -34.89 33.62
N LYS A 2 17.02 -35.25 34.19
CA LYS A 2 15.70 -35.02 33.55
C LYS A 2 15.37 -33.55 33.23
N LEU A 3 15.69 -32.61 34.13
CA LEU A 3 15.42 -31.17 33.91
C LEU A 3 16.30 -30.54 32.82
N LYS A 4 17.58 -30.96 32.70
CA LYS A 4 18.47 -30.50 31.63
C LYS A 4 18.03 -31.02 30.26
N LEU A 5 17.47 -32.22 30.21
CA LEU A 5 16.92 -32.81 28.98
C LEU A 5 15.64 -32.09 28.53
N VAL A 6 14.77 -31.70 29.47
CA VAL A 6 13.55 -30.92 29.20
C VAL A 6 13.89 -29.51 28.70
N LEU A 7 14.87 -28.84 29.32
CA LEU A 7 15.33 -27.52 28.87
C LEU A 7 15.97 -27.56 27.47
N LEU A 8 16.70 -28.63 27.15
CA LEU A 8 17.26 -28.86 25.81
C LEU A 8 16.15 -29.05 24.76
N LEU A 9 15.10 -29.82 25.09
CA LEU A 9 13.95 -30.04 24.20
C LEU A 9 13.16 -28.75 23.94
N ILE A 10 12.98 -27.88 24.94
CA ILE A 10 12.31 -26.58 24.80
C ILE A 10 13.13 -25.63 23.90
N SER A 11 14.47 -25.64 24.02
CA SER A 11 15.34 -24.82 23.18
C SER A 11 15.33 -25.26 21.71
N ILE A 12 15.16 -26.56 21.43
CA ILE A 12 15.07 -27.07 20.05
C ILE A 12 13.74 -26.64 19.40
N THR A 13 12.63 -26.61 20.15
CA THR A 13 11.33 -26.17 19.62
C THR A 13 11.22 -24.67 19.36
N LEU A 14 12.00 -23.82 20.03
CA LEU A 14 12.05 -22.37 19.74
C LEU A 14 12.82 -22.04 18.45
N SER A 15 13.56 -23.01 17.89
CA SER A 15 14.45 -22.79 16.74
C SER A 15 13.74 -22.92 15.37
N HIS A 16 12.44 -23.23 15.35
CA HIS A 16 11.68 -23.44 14.10
C HIS A 16 10.91 -22.21 13.60
N SER A 17 11.02 -21.05 14.24
CA SER A 17 10.38 -19.81 13.75
C SER A 17 11.23 -19.02 12.76
N LEU A 18 12.36 -19.55 12.30
CA LEU A 18 13.17 -18.97 11.23
C LEU A 18 12.88 -19.69 9.90
N ILE A 19 11.61 -19.69 9.49
CA ILE A 19 11.34 -19.79 8.06
C ILE A 19 11.63 -18.39 7.55
N GLY A 20 12.84 -18.19 7.00
CA GLY A 20 13.13 -16.98 6.23
C GLY A 20 12.00 -16.82 5.21
N GLN A 21 11.47 -15.61 5.10
CA GLN A 21 10.43 -15.30 4.14
C GLN A 21 10.95 -15.69 2.76
N GLU A 22 10.44 -16.80 2.20
CA GLU A 22 10.70 -17.12 0.80
C GLU A 22 10.08 -15.98 -0.01
N SER A 23 10.93 -15.20 -0.68
CA SER A 23 10.48 -14.19 -1.64
C SER A 23 9.57 -14.90 -2.64
N LYS A 24 8.27 -14.59 -2.57
CA LYS A 24 7.29 -15.16 -3.47
C LYS A 24 7.42 -14.41 -4.79
N GLU A 25 7.93 -15.08 -5.81
CA GLU A 25 8.00 -14.54 -7.16
C GLU A 25 6.61 -14.03 -7.60
N ILE A 26 6.56 -12.76 -8.02
CA ILE A 26 5.31 -12.10 -8.42
C ILE A 26 4.96 -12.57 -9.83
N GLN A 27 3.83 -13.26 -9.94
CA GLN A 27 3.35 -13.87 -11.18
C GLN A 27 2.55 -12.84 -12.01
N TYR A 28 3.25 -11.87 -12.61
CA TYR A 28 2.64 -10.77 -13.36
C TYR A 28 1.68 -11.22 -14.47
N ASP A 29 1.98 -12.31 -15.18
CA ASP A 29 1.09 -12.85 -16.22
C ASP A 29 -0.26 -13.31 -15.64
N GLN A 30 -0.25 -13.93 -14.45
CA GLN A 30 -1.47 -14.38 -13.77
C GLN A 30 -2.27 -13.19 -13.27
N ILE A 31 -1.59 -12.19 -12.72
CA ILE A 31 -2.21 -10.94 -12.28
C ILE A 31 -2.87 -10.24 -13.47
N TYR A 32 -2.17 -10.11 -14.60
CA TYR A 32 -2.73 -9.50 -15.81
C TYR A 32 -4.01 -10.20 -16.28
N LEU A 33 -4.00 -11.54 -16.31
CA LEU A 33 -5.18 -12.32 -16.71
C LEU A 33 -6.35 -12.12 -15.74
N SER A 34 -6.11 -12.14 -14.43
CA SER A 34 -7.18 -12.02 -13.43
C SER A 34 -7.74 -10.61 -13.33
N ILE A 35 -6.93 -9.56 -13.53
CA ILE A 35 -7.39 -8.18 -13.48
C ILE A 35 -8.10 -7.73 -14.76
N SER A 36 -7.87 -8.43 -15.88
CA SER A 36 -8.48 -8.11 -17.18
C SER A 36 -9.82 -8.81 -17.42
N ASP A 37 -10.13 -9.86 -16.67
CA ASP A 37 -11.38 -10.63 -16.80
C ASP A 37 -12.50 -10.00 -15.96
N GLU A 38 -13.55 -9.50 -16.62
CA GLU A 38 -14.74 -8.91 -15.96
C GLU A 38 -15.46 -9.86 -15.01
N SER A 39 -15.32 -11.18 -15.19
CA SER A 39 -15.93 -12.19 -14.33
C SER A 39 -15.07 -12.57 -13.13
N SER A 40 -13.80 -12.16 -13.11
CA SER A 40 -12.87 -12.40 -12.03
C SER A 40 -13.23 -11.57 -10.79
N ASP A 41 -13.04 -12.15 -9.61
CA ASP A 41 -13.14 -11.39 -8.37
C ASP A 41 -12.09 -10.27 -8.27
N PHE A 42 -10.99 -10.40 -9.03
CA PHE A 42 -9.88 -9.45 -9.09
C PHE A 42 -9.99 -8.46 -10.25
N TYR A 43 -11.12 -8.39 -10.97
CA TYR A 43 -11.30 -7.45 -12.07
C TYR A 43 -10.91 -6.02 -11.64
N TYR A 44 -9.97 -5.40 -12.35
CA TYR A 44 -9.28 -4.21 -11.84
C TYR A 44 -10.21 -3.05 -11.47
N PRO A 45 -11.19 -2.67 -12.33
CA PRO A 45 -12.15 -1.61 -12.01
C PRO A 45 -12.96 -1.88 -10.74
N LYS A 46 -13.33 -3.15 -10.47
CA LYS A 46 -14.05 -3.54 -9.25
C LYS A 46 -13.19 -3.36 -8.01
N LEU A 47 -11.91 -3.73 -8.08
CA LEU A 47 -10.97 -3.52 -6.98
C LEU A 47 -10.71 -2.04 -6.72
N LEU A 48 -10.49 -1.24 -7.77
CA LEU A 48 -10.30 0.22 -7.65
C LEU A 48 -11.53 0.90 -7.05
N GLU A 49 -12.74 0.53 -7.51
CA GLU A 49 -13.98 1.08 -6.96
C GLU A 49 -14.08 0.82 -5.45
N ARG A 50 -13.82 -0.41 -5.01
CA ARG A 50 -13.83 -0.76 -3.58
C ARG A 50 -12.78 0.02 -2.79
N MET A 51 -11.58 0.18 -3.34
CA MET A 51 -10.52 0.99 -2.72
C MET A 51 -10.96 2.46 -2.58
N PHE A 52 -11.54 3.07 -3.62
CA PHE A 52 -12.04 4.45 -3.58
C PHE A 52 -13.24 4.64 -2.64
N GLN A 53 -14.02 3.58 -2.41
CA GLN A 53 -15.07 3.54 -1.40
C GLN A 53 -14.52 3.30 0.02
N LEU A 54 -13.20 3.23 0.18
CA LEU A 54 -12.51 2.95 1.44
C LEU A 54 -12.93 1.61 2.07
N ASP A 55 -13.15 0.59 1.25
CA ASP A 55 -13.51 -0.75 1.72
C ASP A 55 -12.36 -1.37 2.53
N THR A 56 -12.56 -1.46 3.84
CA THR A 56 -11.59 -2.02 4.79
C THR A 56 -11.54 -3.55 4.78
N LEU A 57 -12.40 -4.21 4.01
CA LEU A 57 -12.47 -5.66 3.88
C LEU A 57 -11.69 -6.20 2.66
N LEU A 58 -10.96 -5.35 1.94
CA LEU A 58 -10.00 -5.81 0.93
C LEU A 58 -9.00 -6.79 1.56
N THR A 59 -8.85 -7.94 0.92
CA THR A 59 -7.97 -9.03 1.35
C THR A 59 -6.53 -8.79 0.89
N ASP A 60 -5.56 -9.47 1.50
CA ASP A 60 -4.16 -9.35 1.10
C ASP A 60 -3.93 -9.79 -0.38
N GLU A 61 -4.73 -10.73 -0.89
CA GLU A 61 -4.68 -11.12 -2.31
C GLU A 61 -5.26 -10.04 -3.22
N GLU A 62 -6.31 -9.34 -2.81
CA GLU A 62 -6.86 -8.19 -3.55
C GLU A 62 -5.89 -7.00 -3.54
N TYR A 63 -5.20 -6.73 -2.44
CA TYR A 63 -4.12 -5.73 -2.41
C TYR A 63 -2.94 -6.12 -3.32
N HIS A 64 -2.59 -7.41 -3.37
CA HIS A 64 -1.56 -7.92 -4.29
C HIS A 64 -1.92 -7.62 -5.75
N HIS A 65 -3.17 -7.87 -6.14
CA HIS A 65 -3.68 -7.57 -7.48
C HIS A 65 -3.83 -6.06 -7.74
N LEU A 66 -4.29 -5.28 -6.75
CA LEU A 66 -4.36 -3.81 -6.86
C LEU A 66 -3.00 -3.19 -7.12
N TYR A 67 -2.01 -3.56 -6.30
CA TYR A 67 -0.67 -2.98 -6.33
C TYR A 67 0.10 -3.42 -7.57
N TYR A 68 0.32 -4.73 -7.74
CA TYR A 68 1.10 -5.21 -8.88
C TYR A 68 0.34 -5.16 -10.20
N GLY A 69 -1.00 -5.18 -10.19
CA GLY A 69 -1.81 -4.98 -11.39
C GLY A 69 -1.80 -3.54 -11.89
N TYR A 70 -1.47 -2.56 -11.04
CA TYR A 70 -1.42 -1.16 -11.45
C TYR A 70 -0.44 -0.90 -12.60
N VAL A 71 0.63 -1.70 -12.71
CA VAL A 71 1.62 -1.54 -13.80
C VAL A 71 1.05 -1.73 -15.20
N PHE A 72 -0.14 -2.34 -15.32
CA PHE A 72 -0.83 -2.56 -16.59
C PHE A 72 -1.87 -1.48 -16.90
N ASN A 73 -2.09 -0.53 -15.98
CA ASN A 73 -2.96 0.61 -16.21
C ASN A 73 -2.33 1.56 -17.24
N GLU A 74 -3.13 2.13 -18.14
CA GLU A 74 -2.64 3.08 -19.15
C GLU A 74 -2.00 4.33 -18.55
N SER A 75 -2.43 4.73 -17.35
CA SER A 75 -1.90 5.87 -16.60
C SER A 75 -0.67 5.54 -15.74
N TYR A 76 -0.20 4.29 -15.72
CA TYR A 76 0.95 3.92 -14.91
C TYR A 76 2.23 4.56 -15.45
N ASP A 77 2.92 5.26 -14.56
CA ASP A 77 4.27 5.77 -14.78
C ASP A 77 5.04 5.65 -13.44
N PRO A 78 6.18 4.92 -13.39
CA PRO A 78 6.97 4.75 -12.17
C PRO A 78 7.56 6.07 -11.65
N TYR A 79 7.63 7.11 -12.49
CA TYR A 79 8.05 8.47 -12.16
C TYR A 79 6.94 9.49 -12.43
N GLY A 80 5.70 9.02 -12.59
CA GLY A 80 4.57 9.84 -12.92
C GLY A 80 4.19 10.77 -11.77
N GLU A 81 3.74 11.96 -12.14
CA GLU A 81 3.20 12.93 -11.20
C GLU A 81 1.75 13.24 -11.57
N THR A 82 0.92 13.39 -10.54
CA THR A 82 -0.43 13.93 -10.67
C THR A 82 -0.41 15.33 -11.28
N SER A 83 -1.44 15.67 -12.04
CA SER A 83 -1.61 17.04 -12.55
C SER A 83 -1.78 18.09 -11.44
N GLN A 84 -1.96 17.66 -10.18
CA GLN A 84 -1.99 18.51 -9.00
C GLN A 84 -0.64 18.62 -8.26
N ASN A 85 0.45 18.01 -8.75
CA ASN A 85 1.71 17.91 -8.03
C ASN A 85 2.28 19.28 -7.62
N ASP A 86 2.37 20.23 -8.55
CA ASP A 86 2.83 21.60 -8.28
C ASP A 86 2.10 22.31 -7.12
N GLU A 87 0.80 22.05 -6.95
CA GLU A 87 0.03 22.66 -5.86
C GLU A 87 0.20 21.89 -4.55
N LEU A 88 0.29 20.56 -4.61
CA LEU A 88 0.58 19.73 -3.43
C LEU A 88 1.96 20.05 -2.88
N GLU A 89 2.98 20.15 -3.72
CA GLU A 89 4.34 20.50 -3.30
C GLU A 89 4.43 21.90 -2.68
N LYS A 90 3.66 22.88 -3.18
CA LYS A 90 3.61 24.21 -2.56
C LYS A 90 3.05 24.17 -1.14
N LEU A 91 2.06 23.31 -0.89
CA LEU A 91 1.48 23.13 0.45
C LEU A 91 2.43 22.35 1.36
N ASP A 92 3.05 21.27 0.84
CA ASP A 92 3.99 20.44 1.58
C ASP A 92 5.26 21.19 1.99
N ASN A 93 5.72 22.15 1.17
CA ASN A 93 6.88 22.99 1.44
C ASN A 93 6.57 24.27 2.25
N SER A 94 5.34 24.43 2.76
CA SER A 94 5.01 25.53 3.67
C SER A 94 5.80 25.42 4.97
N GLU A 95 6.53 26.48 5.34
CA GLU A 95 7.26 26.53 6.63
C GLU A 95 6.32 26.74 7.83
N ASP A 96 5.13 27.32 7.59
CA ASP A 96 4.12 27.57 8.61
C ASP A 96 3.16 26.36 8.76
N GLU A 97 2.59 26.23 9.97
CA GLU A 97 1.47 25.31 10.20
C GLU A 97 0.31 25.62 9.23
N TRP A 98 -0.28 24.57 8.65
CA TRP A 98 -1.37 24.74 7.70
C TRP A 98 -2.58 25.39 8.35
N THR A 99 -3.08 26.43 7.70
CA THR A 99 -4.42 26.95 7.99
C THR A 99 -5.50 25.91 7.66
N GLU A 100 -6.69 26.09 8.24
CA GLU A 100 -7.83 25.22 7.93
C GLU A 100 -8.15 25.20 6.43
N GLU A 101 -8.06 26.37 5.77
CA GLU A 101 -8.26 26.50 4.32
C GLU A 101 -7.24 25.70 3.51
N GLN A 102 -5.95 25.79 3.86
CA GLN A 102 -4.89 25.00 3.23
C GLN A 102 -5.09 23.50 3.42
N MET A 103 -5.53 23.07 4.61
CA MET A 103 -5.82 21.66 4.87
C MET A 103 -7.00 21.15 4.03
N HIS A 104 -8.10 21.90 3.95
CA HIS A 104 -9.23 21.54 3.08
C HIS A 104 -8.82 21.54 1.60
N ARG A 105 -7.95 22.48 1.19
CA ARG A 105 -7.38 22.50 -0.17
C ARG A 105 -6.54 21.26 -0.43
N TYR A 106 -5.65 20.89 0.49
CA TYR A 106 -4.82 19.70 0.37
C TYR A 106 -5.66 18.44 0.22
N ILE A 107 -6.65 18.24 1.11
CA ILE A 107 -7.58 17.11 1.03
C ILE A 107 -8.26 17.07 -0.34
N SER A 108 -8.71 18.22 -0.87
CA SER A 108 -9.33 18.27 -2.19
C SER A 108 -8.37 17.91 -3.33
N LEU A 109 -7.11 18.36 -3.27
CA LEU A 109 -6.10 18.07 -4.28
C LEU A 109 -5.70 16.60 -4.22
N ALA A 110 -5.41 16.08 -3.03
CA ALA A 110 -5.04 14.69 -2.81
C ALA A 110 -6.10 13.72 -3.32
N ASN A 111 -7.39 13.97 -3.06
CA ASN A 111 -8.46 13.12 -3.59
C ASN A 111 -8.53 13.14 -5.12
N LYS A 112 -8.21 14.27 -5.79
CA LYS A 112 -8.15 14.33 -7.26
C LYS A 112 -6.95 13.56 -7.79
N SER A 113 -5.79 13.73 -7.15
CA SER A 113 -4.57 13.03 -7.51
C SER A 113 -4.73 11.53 -7.42
N LEU A 114 -5.42 11.03 -6.39
CA LEU A 114 -5.66 9.58 -6.25
C LEU A 114 -6.63 9.03 -7.30
N VAL A 115 -7.41 9.86 -7.99
CA VAL A 115 -8.18 9.41 -9.17
C VAL A 115 -7.26 9.21 -10.38
N GLU A 116 -6.27 10.08 -10.56
CA GLU A 116 -5.29 10.01 -11.65
C GLU A 116 -4.24 8.91 -11.40
N PHE A 117 -3.74 8.84 -10.16
CA PHE A 117 -2.70 7.93 -9.70
C PHE A 117 -3.18 7.23 -8.40
N PRO A 118 -3.97 6.15 -8.51
CA PRO A 118 -4.61 5.49 -7.37
C PRO A 118 -3.65 4.91 -6.33
N ILE A 119 -2.42 4.61 -6.74
CA ILE A 119 -1.43 3.94 -5.89
C ILE A 119 -0.24 4.87 -5.62
N ASP A 120 -0.52 5.99 -4.94
CA ASP A 120 0.49 6.88 -4.36
C ASP A 120 0.49 6.73 -2.83
N LEU A 121 1.44 5.94 -2.31
CA LEU A 121 1.49 5.61 -0.88
C LEU A 121 1.82 6.81 0.00
N ARG A 122 2.61 7.77 -0.51
CA ARG A 122 2.96 8.99 0.22
C ARG A 122 1.71 9.85 0.37
N LEU A 123 0.98 10.04 -0.72
CA LEU A 123 -0.23 10.86 -0.73
C LEU A 123 -1.36 10.21 0.06
N ILE A 124 -1.54 8.89 -0.02
CA ILE A 124 -2.50 8.14 0.81
C ILE A 124 -2.20 8.36 2.30
N ASN A 125 -0.94 8.22 2.72
CA ASN A 125 -0.54 8.41 4.11
C ASN A 125 -0.76 9.86 4.59
N MET A 126 -0.36 10.85 3.77
CA MET A 126 -0.57 12.25 4.12
C MET A 126 -2.06 12.61 4.17
N LEU A 127 -2.86 12.13 3.22
CA LEU A 127 -4.31 12.33 3.22
C LEU A 127 -4.97 11.75 4.48
N ALA A 128 -4.53 10.58 4.95
CA ALA A 128 -5.02 10.01 6.20
C ALA A 128 -4.70 10.92 7.40
N TYR A 129 -3.48 11.46 7.45
CA TYR A 129 -3.07 12.43 8.45
C TYR A 129 -3.91 13.72 8.40
N CYS A 130 -4.17 14.26 7.22
CA CYS A 130 -5.03 15.44 7.05
C CYS A 130 -6.48 15.16 7.48
N TYR A 131 -7.03 13.97 7.19
CA TYR A 131 -8.35 13.60 7.69
C TYR A 131 -8.41 13.60 9.21
N LYS A 132 -7.36 13.10 9.88
CA LYS A 132 -7.29 13.14 11.35
C LYS A 132 -7.28 14.57 11.89
N LEU A 133 -6.43 15.44 11.34
CA LEU A 133 -6.35 16.85 11.75
C LEU A 133 -7.67 17.60 11.51
N ASN A 134 -8.41 17.22 10.46
CA ASN A 134 -9.70 17.80 10.11
C ASN A 134 -10.90 17.11 10.83
N GLY A 135 -10.65 16.34 11.89
CA GLY A 135 -11.69 15.68 12.69
C GLY A 135 -12.43 14.52 11.99
N GLN A 136 -11.97 14.07 10.82
CA GLN A 136 -12.53 12.96 10.05
C GLN A 136 -11.85 11.64 10.43
N GLU A 137 -11.94 11.26 11.71
CA GLU A 137 -11.24 10.11 12.28
C GLU A 137 -11.59 8.77 11.59
N GLU A 138 -12.86 8.56 11.23
CA GLU A 138 -13.28 7.34 10.52
C GLU A 138 -12.56 7.20 9.16
N LYS A 139 -12.48 8.28 8.37
CA LYS A 139 -11.76 8.25 7.09
C LYS A 139 -10.26 8.06 7.29
N CYS A 140 -9.67 8.66 8.32
CA CYS A 140 -8.28 8.40 8.69
C CYS A 140 -8.07 6.90 8.95
N ASN A 141 -8.93 6.27 9.74
CA ASN A 141 -8.82 4.85 10.07
C ASN A 141 -8.96 3.96 8.84
N GLN A 142 -9.98 4.21 8.01
CA GLN A 142 -10.21 3.44 6.80
C GLN A 142 -9.06 3.58 5.79
N LEU A 143 -8.61 4.80 5.52
CA LEU A 143 -7.50 5.06 4.60
C LEU A 143 -6.18 4.52 5.14
N SER A 144 -5.98 4.55 6.47
CA SER A 144 -4.84 3.90 7.12
C SER A 144 -4.86 2.37 6.93
N ILE A 145 -6.02 1.73 6.93
CA ILE A 145 -6.14 0.29 6.63
C ILE A 145 -5.72 0.01 5.19
N ILE A 146 -6.17 0.82 4.23
CA ILE A 146 -5.75 0.74 2.82
C ILE A 146 -4.23 0.89 2.68
N PHE A 147 -3.64 1.93 3.29
CA PHE A 147 -2.20 2.15 3.31
C PHE A 147 -1.43 0.94 3.83
N HIS A 148 -1.85 0.38 4.97
CA HIS A 148 -1.21 -0.80 5.54
C HIS A 148 -1.40 -2.06 4.68
N GLY A 149 -2.49 -2.17 3.92
CA GLY A 149 -2.68 -3.26 2.94
C GLY A 149 -1.63 -3.24 1.85
N PHE A 150 -1.36 -2.06 1.28
CA PHE A 150 -0.27 -1.90 0.31
C PHE A 150 1.11 -2.11 0.92
N LEU A 151 1.35 -1.56 2.13
CA LEU A 151 2.62 -1.77 2.81
C LEU A 151 2.88 -3.26 3.10
N ARG A 152 1.86 -4.01 3.54
CA ARG A 152 1.96 -5.47 3.69
C ARG A 152 2.26 -6.16 2.38
N THR A 153 1.67 -5.72 1.27
CA THR A 153 1.94 -6.28 -0.07
C THR A 153 3.43 -6.15 -0.41
N ILE A 154 4.00 -4.96 -0.21
CA ILE A 154 5.43 -4.71 -0.45
C ILE A 154 6.30 -5.54 0.51
N ILE A 155 6.02 -5.50 1.81
CA ILE A 155 6.81 -6.24 2.80
C ILE A 155 6.71 -7.75 2.56
N ASN A 156 5.60 -8.27 2.05
CA ASN A 156 5.46 -9.69 1.74
C ASN A 156 6.27 -10.14 0.52
N SER A 157 6.80 -9.23 -0.30
CA SER A 157 7.61 -9.56 -1.48
C SER A 157 9.07 -9.91 -1.17
N GLY A 158 9.60 -9.50 -0.02
CA GLY A 158 10.99 -9.72 0.36
C GLY A 158 11.30 -9.14 1.73
N ASP A 159 12.56 -9.17 2.17
CA ASP A 159 13.01 -8.56 3.43
C ASP A 159 13.96 -7.36 3.23
N GLY A 160 14.39 -7.11 1.99
CA GLY A 160 15.29 -6.02 1.64
C GLY A 160 16.75 -6.24 2.02
N VAL A 161 17.14 -7.46 2.45
CA VAL A 161 18.51 -7.74 2.95
C VAL A 161 19.49 -8.08 1.82
N THR A 162 19.07 -8.84 0.81
CA THR A 162 19.89 -9.18 -0.36
C THR A 162 19.18 -8.83 -1.66
N SER A 163 19.87 -8.91 -2.79
CA SER A 163 19.25 -8.70 -4.11
C SER A 163 18.15 -9.73 -4.40
N GLU A 164 18.32 -10.96 -3.91
CA GLU A 164 17.35 -12.06 -4.07
C GLU A 164 16.10 -11.87 -3.20
N THR A 165 16.22 -11.15 -2.08
CA THR A 165 15.13 -10.89 -1.13
C THR A 165 14.74 -9.41 -1.11
N ALA A 166 15.10 -8.64 -2.14
CA ALA A 166 14.75 -7.22 -2.23
C ALA A 166 13.23 -7.02 -2.21
N PHE A 167 12.78 -5.91 -1.65
CA PHE A 167 11.37 -5.51 -1.78
C PHE A 167 11.07 -5.21 -3.26
N HIS A 168 9.98 -5.77 -3.75
CA HIS A 168 9.49 -5.51 -5.09
C HIS A 168 8.44 -4.39 -5.06
N VAL A 169 8.83 -3.23 -5.57
CA VAL A 169 8.03 -2.01 -5.62
C VAL A 169 7.72 -1.63 -7.06
N ILE A 170 6.57 -0.98 -7.29
CA ILE A 170 6.15 -0.48 -8.61
C ILE A 170 6.48 0.99 -8.83
N SER A 171 6.87 1.72 -7.79
CA SER A 171 7.29 3.11 -7.88
C SER A 171 8.33 3.39 -6.80
N THR A 172 9.26 4.29 -7.11
CA THR A 172 10.32 4.75 -6.19
C THR A 172 10.23 6.25 -5.89
N SER A 173 9.16 6.89 -6.37
CA SER A 173 8.96 8.34 -6.40
C SER A 173 8.04 8.81 -5.28
#